data_AF-A0AAW5HMJ7-F1
#
_entry.id   AF-A0AAW5HMJ7-F1
#
_cell.length_a   1.000
_cell.length_b   1.000
_cell.length_c   1.000
_cell.angle_alpha   90.00
_cell.angle_beta   90.00
_cell.angle_gamma   90.00
#
_symmetry.space_group_name_H-M   'P 1'
#
loop_
_entity.id
_entity.type
_entity.pdbx_description
1 polymer ?
#
loop_
_entity_poly.entity_id
_entity_poly.type
_entity_poly.pdbx_seq_one_letter_code
_entity_poly.pdbx_strand_id
1 'polypeptide(L)' 'MDSISDDDIEDERRGLMYSARIELIKEILRVRDKDVPLTAGMAVRAEVIVDRRRVISFFLSPLQRHAKESLKER' A
#
# COMPACT_ATOMS: atom_id res chain seq x y z
N MET A 1 10.86 19.40 6.63
CA MET A 1 10.01 20.46 7.20
C MET A 1 8.61 19.89 7.28
N ASP A 2 8.22 19.64 8.52
CA ASP A 2 6.97 19.03 8.93
C ASP A 2 5.80 20.01 8.77
N SER A 3 4.67 19.51 8.27
CA SER A 3 3.36 20.06 8.59
C SER A 3 2.30 19.01 8.28
N ILE A 4 1.83 18.32 9.31
CA ILE A 4 0.62 17.49 9.28
C ILE A 4 -0.49 18.41 9.79
N SER A 5 -1.47 18.72 8.92
CA SER A 5 -2.64 19.51 9.28
C SER A 5 -3.68 18.66 10.01
N ASP A 6 -4.20 19.23 11.08
CA ASP A 6 -5.12 18.70 12.09
C ASP A 6 -6.60 18.68 11.66
N ASP A 7 -6.90 18.52 10.36
CA ASP A 7 -8.28 18.48 9.89
C ASP A 7 -8.81 17.04 9.87
N ASP A 8 -8.81 16.41 11.04
CA ASP A 8 -9.52 15.16 11.31
C ASP A 8 -11.02 15.47 11.49
N ILE A 9 -11.78 15.34 10.40
CA ILE A 9 -13.23 15.10 10.52
C ILE A 9 -13.39 13.61 10.81
N GLU A 10 -13.44 13.27 12.10
CA GLU A 10 -13.78 11.93 12.58
C GLU A 10 -15.26 11.66 12.25
N ASP A 11 -15.52 11.14 11.06
CA ASP A 11 -16.81 10.56 10.70
C ASP A 11 -16.85 9.13 11.27
N GLU A 12 -17.24 9.01 12.55
CA GLU A 12 -17.40 7.75 13.31
C GLU A 12 -18.32 6.71 12.63
N ARG A 13 -18.92 7.00 11.47
CA ARG A 13 -19.81 6.10 10.72
C ARG A 13 -19.14 5.39 9.55
N ARG A 14 -17.88 5.68 9.21
CA ARG A 14 -17.26 5.21 7.94
C ARG A 14 -16.09 4.24 8.06
N GLY A 15 -15.85 3.66 9.24
CA GLY A 15 -14.75 2.69 9.42
C GLY A 15 -13.37 3.27 9.04
N LEU A 16 -12.38 2.41 8.81
CA LEU A 16 -11.02 2.84 8.47
C LEU A 16 -10.96 3.35 7.02
N MET A 17 -10.72 4.65 6.83
CA MET A 17 -10.42 5.28 5.53
C MET A 17 -8.92 5.56 5.41
N TYR A 18 -8.31 5.11 4.33
CA TYR A 18 -6.90 5.35 4.02
C TYR A 18 -6.78 6.18 2.74
N SER A 19 -6.16 7.35 2.83
CA SER A 19 -5.84 8.16 1.65
C SER A 19 -4.58 7.60 0.96
N ALA A 20 -4.58 7.62 -0.38
CA ALA A 20 -3.43 7.22 -1.18
C ALA A 20 -3.22 8.23 -2.30
N ARG A 21 -1.95 8.59 -2.55
CA ARG A 21 -1.52 9.38 -3.71
C ARG A 21 -0.73 8.46 -4.63
N ILE A 22 -1.11 8.44 -5.90
CA ILE A 22 -0.47 7.59 -6.92
C ILE A 22 0.20 8.53 -7.93
N GLU A 23 1.47 8.25 -8.22
CA GLU A 23 2.23 8.96 -9.25
C GLU A 23 2.09 8.22 -10.59
N LEU A 24 1.89 8.99 -11.66
CA LEU A 24 1.90 8.46 -13.02
C LEU A 24 3.34 8.33 -13.50
N ILE A 25 3.80 7.09 -13.70
CA ILE A 25 5.15 6.79 -14.22
C ILE A 25 5.31 7.29 -15.67
N LYS A 26 4.20 7.40 -16.41
CA LYS A 26 4.15 7.90 -17.79
C LYS A 26 2.93 8.77 -17.98
N GLU A 27 3.12 9.90 -18.66
CA GLU A 27 2.06 10.84 -19.02
C GLU A 27 1.42 10.51 -20.38
N ILE A 28 2.00 9.56 -21.13
CA ILE A 28 1.60 9.20 -22.48
C ILE A 28 1.18 7.73 -22.52
N LEU A 29 0.02 7.48 -23.13
CA LEU A 29 -0.52 6.15 -23.39
C LEU A 29 -0.44 5.81 -24.89
N ARG A 30 0.03 4.60 -25.21
CA ARG A 30 0.03 4.06 -26.57
C ARG A 30 -1.34 3.46 -26.88
N VAL A 31 -2.11 4.08 -27.78
CA VAL A 31 -3.43 3.62 -28.21
C VAL A 31 -3.43 3.45 -29.72
N ARG A 32 -3.63 2.22 -30.21
CA ARG A 32 -3.77 1.92 -31.66
C ARG A 32 -2.67 2.60 -32.50
N ASP A 33 -1.42 2.43 -32.06
CA ASP A 33 -0.20 3.02 -32.64
C ASP A 33 -0.03 4.55 -32.56
N LYS A 34 -0.83 5.22 -31.73
CA LYS A 34 -0.65 6.65 -31.43
C LYS A 34 -0.31 6.86 -29.97
N ASP A 35 0.58 7.81 -29.75
CA ASP A 35 0.95 8.29 -28.43
C ASP A 35 -0.04 9.40 -28.06
N VAL A 36 -0.84 9.17 -27.01
CA VAL A 36 -1.89 10.09 -26.55
C VAL A 36 -1.55 10.55 -25.14
N PRO A 37 -1.54 11.87 -24.85
CA PRO A 37 -1.36 12.35 -23.49
C PRO A 37 -2.54 11.97 -22.62
N LEU A 38 -2.27 11.58 -21.37
CA LEU A 38 -3.29 11.42 -20.35
C LEU A 38 -3.80 12.80 -19.94
N THR A 39 -5.10 13.02 -20.10
CA THR A 39 -5.74 14.31 -19.77
C THR A 39 -6.84 14.13 -18.74
N ALA A 40 -7.18 15.23 -18.06
CA ALA A 40 -8.31 15.26 -17.13
C ALA A 40 -9.61 14.82 -17.83
N GLY A 41 -10.49 14.14 -17.09
CA GLY A 41 -11.75 13.59 -17.60
C GLY A 41 -11.67 12.15 -18.09
N MET A 42 -10.48 11.55 -18.17
CA MET A 42 -10.34 10.10 -18.42
C MET A 42 -10.67 9.29 -17.16
N ALA A 43 -11.36 8.16 -17.33
CA ALA A 43 -11.56 7.20 -16.25
C ALA A 43 -10.28 6.39 -16.01
N VAL A 44 -9.86 6.29 -14.75
CA VAL A 44 -8.66 5.55 -14.33
C VAL A 44 -9.06 4.38 -13.43
N ARG A 45 -8.45 3.23 -13.66
CA ARG A 45 -8.56 2.06 -12.78
C ARG A 45 -7.19 1.77 -12.18
N ALA A 46 -7.10 1.74 -10.86
CA ALA A 46 -5.92 1.32 -10.12
C ALA A 46 -6.26 0.11 -9.26
N GLU A 47 -5.30 -0.77 -9.03
CA GLU A 47 -5.42 -1.95 -8.17
C GLU A 47 -4.39 -1.86 -7.05
N VAL A 48 -4.84 -1.98 -5.81
CA VAL A 48 -3.97 -1.95 -4.63
C VAL A 48 -3.72 -3.38 -4.18
N ILE A 49 -2.50 -3.86 -4.39
CA ILE A 49 -2.07 -5.19 -3.93
C ILE A 49 -1.42 -5.02 -2.55
N VAL A 50 -2.21 -5.24 -1.50
CA VAL A 50 -1.78 -5.09 -0.10
C VAL A 50 -0.94 -6.26 0.41
N ASP A 51 -1.02 -7.42 -0.24
CA ASP A 51 -0.40 -8.64 0.27
C ASP A 51 0.80 -9.09 -0.58
N ARG A 52 1.93 -9.29 0.10
CA ARG A 52 3.07 -10.06 -0.39
C ARG A 52 3.46 -11.04 0.70
N ARG A 53 2.74 -12.17 0.77
CA ARG A 53 3.02 -13.22 1.75
C ARG A 53 4.40 -13.83 1.50
N ARG A 54 5.37 -13.44 2.34
CA ARG A 54 6.72 -14.01 2.34
C ARG A 54 6.67 -15.44 2.88
N VAL A 55 6.84 -16.42 2.01
CA VAL A 55 6.82 -17.86 2.38
C VAL A 55 7.87 -18.17 3.44
N ILE A 56 9.03 -17.50 3.40
CA ILE A 56 10.10 -17.64 4.41
C ILE A 56 9.62 -17.38 5.85
N SER A 57 8.59 -16.56 6.05
CA SER A 57 8.02 -16.31 7.38
C SER A 57 7.39 -17.56 8.01
N PHE A 58 6.87 -18.50 7.21
CA PHE A 58 6.36 -19.79 7.74
C PHE A 58 7.50 -20.67 8.25
N PHE A 59 8.62 -20.73 7.52
CA PHE A 59 9.78 -21.53 7.88
C PHE A 59 10.58 -20.96 9.05
N LEU A 60 10.60 -19.64 9.21
CA LEU A 60 11.29 -18.97 10.33
C LEU A 60 10.42 -18.88 11.59
N SER A 61 9.10 -19.08 11.49
CA SER A 61 8.19 -19.06 12.63
C SER A 61 8.54 -20.05 13.77
N PRO A 62 9.01 -21.29 13.49
CA PRO A 62 9.44 -22.22 14.53
C PRO A 62 10.74 -21.75 15.20
N LEU A 63 11.67 -21.18 14.43
CA LEU A 63 12.93 -20.65 14.97
C LEU A 63 12.69 -19.46 15.89
N GLN A 64 11.77 -18.56 15.53
CA GLN A 64 11.35 -17.48 16.41
C GLN A 64 10.70 -17.99 17.69
N ARG A 65 9.87 -19.03 17.61
CA ARG A 65 9.24 -19.65 18.79
C ARG A 65 10.29 -20.26 19.71
N HIS A 66 11.23 -21.03 19.15
CA HIS A 66 12.28 -21.69 19.91
C HIS A 66 13.28 -20.70 20.53
N ALA A 67 13.62 -19.61 19.82
CA ALA A 67 14.42 -18.53 20.38
C ALA A 67 13.70 -17.83 21.54
N LYS A 68 12.38 -17.59 21.42
CA LYS A 68 11.59 -16.94 22.47
C LYS A 68 11.39 -17.82 23.69
N GLU A 69 11.26 -19.14 23.51
CA GLU A 69 11.18 -20.14 24.58
C GLU A 69 12.54 -20.32 25.28
N SER A 70 13.64 -20.41 24.52
CA SER A 70 15.00 -20.53 25.06
C SER A 70 15.45 -19.32 25.88
N LEU A 71 14.92 -18.12 25.61
CA LEU A 71 15.18 -16.91 26.41
C LEU A 71 14.33 -16.84 27.69
N LYS A 72 13.24 -17.59 27.79
CA LYS A 72 12.31 -17.55 28.93
C LYS A 72 12.61 -18.62 29.99
N GLU A 73 13.48 -19.57 29.66
CA GLU A 73 13.83 -20.71 30.52
C GLU A 73 15.15 -20.54 31.28
N ARG A 74 15.58 -19.29 31.52
CA ARG A 74 16.66 -18.96 32.46
C ARG A 74 16.25 -17.84 33.40
#